data_AF-A0A2K8XST8-F1
#
_entry.id   AF-A0A2K8XST8-F1
#
_cell.length_a   1.000
_cell.length_b   1.000
_cell.length_c   1.000
_cell.angle_alpha   90.00
_cell.angle_beta   90.00
_cell.angle_gamma   90.00
#
_symmetry.space_group_name_H-M   'P 1'
#
loop_
_entity.id
_entity.type
_entity.pdbx_description
1 polymer ?
#
loop_
_entity_poly.entity_id
_entity_poly.type
_entity_poly.pdbx_seq_one_letter_code
_entity_poly.pdbx_strand_id
1 'polypeptide(L)'
;MIKKNYLLILLLFSISISFSQKKEKKYAIRTIAFYNLENLFDTINDTSINDEASPMMELKSNRSKVYWDKIDKLASTIAQIGLDKAKTSPAIIGVSEVENLSVLEDLIKSKHLITKQYGIIHYDSPDKRGIDVALLYQKRYFKPVFHEVFNPNIYRNNRKVFTRDQLLVSGYLDDELIHLIVNHWPSRSGGEAKSRPLREKAAYQNIKIIQKIREKNKHAKILTMGDFNDDPINSSFKKILKTKREKKNVRKNDIYNPYEDLHRRGFNTLAYRDNLNLFDMILISSPLLDKGKKDFSTYKMYKAMIFNKSFLSDKKGKFKGYPFRSFSNGGYTGGYSDHYPVYIYLIKEKK
;
A
#
# COMPACT_ATOMS: atom_id res chain seq x y z
N MET A 1 -16.79 -43.74 63.28
CA MET A 1 -17.51 -42.52 62.84
C MET A 1 -16.64 -41.44 62.15
N ILE A 2 -15.40 -41.73 61.73
CA ILE A 2 -14.45 -40.68 61.26
C ILE A 2 -14.22 -40.67 59.73
N LYS A 3 -14.68 -41.69 58.98
CA LYS A 3 -14.39 -41.81 57.53
C LYS A 3 -15.29 -40.99 56.59
N LYS A 4 -16.38 -40.37 57.07
CA LYS A 4 -17.32 -39.62 56.21
C LYS A 4 -16.98 -38.14 56.00
N ASN A 5 -16.07 -37.57 56.82
CA ASN A 5 -15.76 -36.13 56.76
C ASN A 5 -14.67 -35.75 55.74
N TYR A 6 -13.83 -36.70 55.30
CA TYR A 6 -12.77 -36.41 54.32
C TYR A 6 -13.30 -36.25 52.89
N LEU A 7 -14.43 -36.88 52.57
CA LEU A 7 -15.04 -36.80 51.23
C LEU A 7 -15.63 -35.41 50.96
N LEU A 8 -16.16 -34.75 52.00
CA LEU A 8 -16.73 -33.41 51.90
C LEU A 8 -15.63 -32.34 51.71
N ILE A 9 -14.47 -32.55 52.34
CA ILE A 9 -13.30 -31.65 52.21
C ILE A 9 -12.65 -31.78 50.82
N LEU A 10 -12.64 -32.99 50.23
CA LEU A 10 -12.19 -33.19 48.84
C LEU A 10 -13.17 -32.61 47.80
N LEU A 11 -14.48 -32.62 48.09
CA LEU A 11 -15.48 -31.98 47.24
C LEU A 11 -15.40 -30.44 47.29
N LEU A 12 -15.05 -29.88 48.46
CA LEU A 12 -14.85 -28.44 48.62
C LEU A 12 -13.55 -27.94 47.96
N PHE A 13 -12.52 -28.77 47.85
CA PHE A 13 -11.28 -28.42 47.14
C PHE A 13 -11.37 -28.53 45.62
N SER A 14 -12.34 -29.29 45.09
CA SER A 14 -12.53 -29.46 43.64
C SER A 14 -13.36 -28.34 42.99
N ILE A 15 -14.06 -27.52 43.79
CA ILE A 15 -14.83 -26.36 43.31
C ILE A 15 -13.95 -25.10 43.19
N SER A 16 -12.72 -25.12 43.71
CA SER A 16 -11.77 -23.99 43.65
C SER A 16 -11.00 -23.88 42.33
N ILE A 17 -11.24 -24.78 41.36
CA ILE A 17 -10.75 -24.62 39.99
C ILE A 17 -11.69 -23.64 39.26
N SER A 18 -11.83 -22.46 39.85
CA SER A 18 -12.43 -21.30 39.20
C SER A 18 -11.65 -21.04 37.92
N PHE A 19 -12.35 -21.16 36.81
CA PHE A 19 -11.93 -20.79 35.48
C PHE A 19 -11.21 -19.43 35.47
N SER A 20 -9.88 -19.45 35.53
CA SER A 20 -9.06 -18.34 35.03
C SER A 20 -9.08 -18.41 33.50
N GLN A 21 -10.25 -18.17 32.92
CA GLN A 21 -10.31 -17.78 31.52
C GLN A 21 -9.69 -16.38 31.47
N LYS A 22 -8.38 -16.33 31.16
CA LYS A 22 -7.75 -15.09 30.69
C LYS A 22 -8.72 -14.49 29.66
N LYS A 23 -9.31 -13.33 29.98
CA LYS A 23 -10.19 -12.58 29.07
C LYS A 23 -9.56 -12.65 27.68
N GLU A 24 -10.32 -13.16 26.71
CA GLU A 24 -9.83 -13.31 25.35
C GLU A 24 -9.35 -11.92 24.86
N LYS A 25 -8.06 -11.85 24.51
CA LYS A 25 -7.46 -10.59 24.07
C LYS A 25 -8.15 -10.14 22.79
N LYS A 26 -8.86 -9.01 22.86
CA LYS A 26 -9.48 -8.39 21.69
C LYS A 26 -8.45 -7.51 21.00
N TYR A 27 -8.38 -7.58 19.68
CA TYR A 27 -7.46 -6.77 18.88
C TYR A 27 -8.21 -5.79 17.98
N ALA A 28 -7.71 -4.56 17.88
CA ALA A 28 -8.02 -3.65 16.80
C ALA A 28 -7.17 -4.05 15.58
N ILE A 29 -7.81 -4.12 14.41
CA ILE A 29 -7.16 -4.44 13.14
C ILE A 29 -7.36 -3.26 12.20
N ARG A 30 -6.26 -2.76 11.65
CA ARG A 30 -6.26 -1.72 10.62
C ARG A 30 -5.57 -2.24 9.37
N THR A 31 -6.25 -2.11 8.24
CA THR A 31 -5.67 -2.41 6.93
C THR A 31 -5.02 -1.15 6.38
N ILE A 32 -3.74 -1.24 6.01
CA ILE A 32 -3.02 -0.22 5.26
C ILE A 32 -2.70 -0.82 3.90
N ALA A 33 -3.09 -0.14 2.82
CA ALA A 33 -2.98 -0.66 1.47
C ALA A 33 -2.20 0.28 0.53
N PHE A 34 -1.78 -0.26 -0.60
CA PHE A 34 -1.31 0.50 -1.74
C PHE A 34 -1.92 -0.09 -3.03
N TYR A 35 -2.31 0.77 -3.97
CA TYR A 35 -2.84 0.34 -5.26
C TYR A 35 -2.50 1.31 -6.40
N ASN A 36 -1.80 0.81 -7.41
CA ASN A 36 -1.65 1.49 -8.69
C ASN A 36 -2.99 1.43 -9.46
N LEU A 37 -3.57 2.58 -9.78
CA LEU A 37 -4.91 2.68 -10.38
C LEU A 37 -4.90 2.56 -11.92
N GLU A 38 -3.73 2.38 -12.54
CA GLU A 38 -3.51 2.28 -13.99
C GLU A 38 -4.19 3.40 -14.78
N ASN A 39 -3.52 4.54 -14.90
CA ASN A 39 -4.00 5.72 -15.61
C ASN A 39 -5.46 6.05 -15.28
N LEU A 40 -5.77 6.36 -14.02
CA LEU A 40 -7.06 6.94 -13.66
C LEU A 40 -7.09 8.40 -14.11
N PHE A 41 -7.52 8.59 -15.36
CA PHE A 41 -7.70 9.88 -16.03
C PHE A 41 -9.19 10.16 -16.24
N ASP A 42 -9.58 11.42 -16.18
CA ASP A 42 -10.89 11.93 -16.55
C ASP A 42 -11.04 12.05 -18.08
N THR A 43 -12.19 12.58 -18.52
CA THR A 43 -12.56 12.61 -19.93
C THR A 43 -12.20 13.90 -20.67
N ILE A 44 -11.57 14.85 -20.00
CA ILE A 44 -11.29 16.21 -20.45
C ILE A 44 -9.79 16.32 -20.72
N ASN A 45 -9.41 16.80 -21.91
CA ASN A 45 -8.01 16.95 -22.27
C ASN A 45 -7.39 18.18 -21.58
N ASP A 46 -6.41 17.99 -20.71
CA ASP A 46 -5.60 19.09 -20.16
C ASP A 46 -4.42 19.43 -21.09
N THR A 47 -4.56 20.53 -21.82
CA THR A 47 -3.54 21.02 -22.77
C THR A 47 -2.26 21.58 -22.14
N SER A 48 -2.22 21.75 -20.81
CA SER A 48 -1.03 22.23 -20.10
C SER A 48 0.01 21.14 -19.84
N ILE A 49 -0.41 19.88 -19.94
CA ILE A 49 0.40 18.67 -19.79
C ILE A 49 0.27 17.80 -21.04
N ASN A 50 1.00 16.69 -21.08
CA ASN A 50 0.90 15.71 -22.17
C ASN A 50 -0.22 14.69 -21.89
N ASP A 51 -1.44 15.17 -21.65
CA ASP A 51 -2.60 14.33 -21.34
C ASP A 51 -3.07 13.53 -22.56
N GLU A 52 -2.86 14.02 -23.79
CA GLU A 52 -3.17 13.26 -25.02
C GLU A 52 -2.45 11.89 -25.11
N ALA A 53 -1.37 11.70 -24.36
CA ALA A 53 -0.67 10.41 -24.22
C ALA A 53 -1.30 9.46 -23.18
N SER A 54 -2.44 9.83 -22.58
CA SER A 54 -3.20 8.98 -21.67
C SER A 54 -4.07 8.00 -22.48
N PRO A 55 -4.24 6.75 -22.01
CA PRO A 55 -5.11 5.79 -22.68
C PRO A 55 -6.55 6.27 -22.79
N MET A 56 -7.01 7.16 -21.90
CA MET A 56 -8.34 7.75 -21.95
C MET A 56 -8.48 8.69 -23.16
N MET A 57 -7.46 9.49 -23.45
CA MET A 57 -7.45 10.36 -24.63
C MET A 57 -7.25 9.59 -25.93
N GLU A 58 -6.56 8.44 -25.92
CA GLU A 58 -6.45 7.56 -27.10
C GLU A 58 -7.80 6.96 -27.55
N LEU A 59 -8.80 6.87 -26.65
CA LEU A 59 -10.11 6.32 -26.99
C LEU A 59 -10.85 7.21 -28.00
N LYS A 60 -11.26 6.59 -29.11
CA LYS A 60 -12.03 7.26 -30.19
C LYS A 60 -13.48 7.58 -29.81
N SER A 61 -14.07 6.89 -28.84
CA SER A 61 -15.46 7.09 -28.42
C SER A 61 -15.68 6.53 -27.00
N ASN A 62 -16.84 6.84 -26.40
CA ASN A 62 -17.30 6.27 -25.13
C ASN A 62 -16.43 6.54 -23.88
N ARG A 63 -15.60 7.60 -23.90
CA ARG A 63 -14.71 7.98 -22.77
C ARG A 63 -15.46 8.04 -21.44
N SER A 64 -16.62 8.70 -21.40
CA SER A 64 -17.45 8.80 -20.19
C SER A 64 -17.90 7.44 -19.64
N LYS A 65 -18.36 6.54 -20.51
CA LYS A 65 -18.76 5.18 -20.09
C LYS A 65 -17.57 4.41 -19.53
N VAL A 66 -16.41 4.50 -20.17
CA VAL A 66 -15.18 3.84 -19.72
C VAL A 66 -14.72 4.40 -18.38
N TYR A 67 -14.72 5.72 -18.22
CA TYR A 67 -14.37 6.41 -16.99
C TYR A 67 -15.18 5.90 -15.80
N TRP A 68 -16.52 5.94 -15.90
CA TRP A 68 -17.39 5.53 -14.80
C TRP A 68 -17.34 4.03 -14.50
N ASP A 69 -17.14 3.18 -15.51
CA ASP A 69 -16.92 1.74 -15.32
C ASP A 69 -15.59 1.47 -14.58
N LYS A 70 -14.52 2.20 -14.93
CA LYS A 70 -13.24 2.13 -14.22
C LYS A 70 -13.36 2.61 -12.77
N ILE A 71 -14.05 3.73 -12.52
CA ILE A 71 -14.34 4.21 -11.16
C ILE A 71 -15.07 3.14 -10.33
N ASP A 72 -16.13 2.54 -10.87
CA ASP A 72 -16.91 1.51 -10.16
C ASP A 72 -16.05 0.29 -9.78
N LYS A 73 -15.23 -0.19 -10.73
CA LYS A 73 -14.33 -1.34 -10.54
C LYS A 73 -13.24 -1.09 -9.51
N LEU A 74 -12.56 0.06 -9.61
CA LEU A 74 -11.52 0.44 -8.66
C LEU A 74 -12.12 0.61 -7.26
N ALA A 75 -13.25 1.30 -7.15
CA ALA A 75 -13.94 1.49 -5.87
C ALA A 75 -14.40 0.17 -5.23
N SER A 76 -15.01 -0.72 -6.03
CA SER A 76 -15.42 -2.06 -5.60
C SER A 76 -14.22 -2.89 -5.11
N THR A 77 -13.09 -2.77 -5.80
CA THR A 77 -11.84 -3.44 -5.42
C THR A 77 -11.34 -2.91 -4.07
N ILE A 78 -11.21 -1.59 -3.93
CA ILE A 78 -10.74 -0.93 -2.70
C ILE A 78 -11.65 -1.30 -1.50
N ALA A 79 -12.97 -1.36 -1.70
CA ALA A 79 -13.92 -1.71 -0.66
C ALA A 79 -13.69 -3.11 -0.06
N GLN A 80 -13.12 -4.03 -0.84
CA GLN A 80 -12.90 -5.43 -0.45
C GLN A 80 -11.50 -5.70 0.14
N ILE A 81 -10.53 -4.80 -0.07
CA ILE A 81 -9.16 -5.01 0.43
C ILE A 81 -9.18 -5.08 1.97
N GLY A 82 -8.74 -6.23 2.49
CA GLY A 82 -8.63 -6.45 3.93
C GLY A 82 -9.94 -6.79 4.66
N LEU A 83 -11.09 -6.73 3.97
CA LEU A 83 -12.44 -6.86 4.53
C LEU A 83 -12.62 -8.09 5.42
N ASP A 84 -12.08 -9.24 5.00
CA ASP A 84 -12.26 -10.53 5.69
C ASP A 84 -11.81 -10.48 7.17
N LYS A 85 -10.72 -9.76 7.48
CA LYS A 85 -10.19 -9.62 8.85
C LYS A 85 -10.52 -8.29 9.49
N ALA A 86 -10.37 -7.17 8.78
CA ALA A 86 -10.58 -5.84 9.35
C ALA A 86 -12.07 -5.47 9.47
N LYS A 87 -12.96 -6.20 8.78
CA LYS A 87 -14.41 -5.94 8.70
C LYS A 87 -14.75 -4.54 8.15
N THR A 88 -13.80 -3.96 7.41
CA THR A 88 -13.93 -2.70 6.70
C THR A 88 -12.89 -2.67 5.57
N SER A 89 -13.07 -1.76 4.62
CA SER A 89 -12.07 -1.37 3.62
C SER A 89 -10.82 -0.75 4.30
N PRO A 90 -9.70 -0.52 3.57
CA PRO A 90 -8.47 0.00 4.14
C PRO A 90 -8.67 1.28 4.95
N ALA A 91 -8.12 1.32 6.17
CA ALA A 91 -8.14 2.55 6.96
C ALA A 91 -7.37 3.66 6.24
N ILE A 92 -6.29 3.28 5.55
CA ILE A 92 -5.44 4.14 4.74
C ILE A 92 -5.06 3.36 3.48
N ILE A 93 -5.09 4.01 2.31
CA ILE A 93 -4.60 3.47 1.05
C ILE A 93 -3.80 4.53 0.30
N GLY A 94 -2.54 4.22 -0.01
CA GLY A 94 -1.76 4.98 -0.98
C GLY A 94 -2.15 4.58 -2.40
N VAL A 95 -2.19 5.52 -3.32
CA VAL A 95 -2.50 5.26 -4.72
C VAL A 95 -1.49 5.96 -5.63
N SER A 96 -1.32 5.43 -6.84
CA SER A 96 -0.54 6.04 -7.92
C SER A 96 -1.30 5.97 -9.23
N GLU A 97 -0.77 6.63 -10.27
CA GLU A 97 -1.38 6.65 -11.60
C GLU A 97 -2.74 7.36 -11.57
N VAL A 98 -2.76 8.48 -10.83
CA VAL A 98 -3.88 9.40 -10.68
C VAL A 98 -3.59 10.64 -11.50
N GLU A 99 -4.54 11.10 -12.31
CA GLU A 99 -4.35 12.33 -13.07
C GLU A 99 -4.49 13.60 -12.21
N ASN A 100 -5.58 13.71 -11.45
CA ASN A 100 -5.88 14.92 -10.71
C ASN A 100 -6.77 14.66 -9.48
N LEU A 101 -7.09 15.71 -8.73
CA LEU A 101 -7.95 15.60 -7.54
C LEU A 101 -9.37 15.14 -7.88
N SER A 102 -9.94 15.57 -9.00
CA SER A 102 -11.35 15.33 -9.34
C SER A 102 -11.64 13.84 -9.50
N VAL A 103 -10.73 13.08 -10.14
CA VAL A 103 -10.89 11.62 -10.29
C VAL A 103 -10.86 10.88 -8.95
N LEU A 104 -10.13 11.40 -7.95
CA LEU A 104 -10.13 10.84 -6.61
C LEU A 104 -11.43 11.18 -5.87
N GLU A 105 -11.98 12.37 -6.07
CA GLU A 105 -13.27 12.74 -5.50
C GLU A 105 -14.39 11.82 -6.01
N ASP A 106 -14.43 11.57 -7.32
CA ASP A 106 -15.41 10.66 -7.92
C ASP A 106 -15.22 9.23 -7.43
N LEU A 107 -13.97 8.78 -7.29
CA LEU A 107 -13.65 7.47 -6.73
C LEU A 107 -14.21 7.30 -5.32
N ILE A 108 -13.98 8.26 -4.42
CA ILE A 108 -14.46 8.15 -3.03
C ILE A 108 -15.97 8.39 -2.88
N LYS A 109 -16.59 9.12 -3.81
CA LYS A 109 -18.05 9.36 -3.85
C LYS A 109 -18.82 8.20 -4.48
N SER A 110 -18.14 7.24 -5.10
CA SER A 110 -18.76 6.03 -5.65
C SER A 110 -19.60 5.25 -4.61
N LYS A 111 -20.60 4.50 -5.10
CA LYS A 111 -21.52 3.69 -4.27
C LYS A 111 -20.81 2.73 -3.31
N HIS A 112 -19.60 2.28 -3.65
CA HIS A 112 -18.83 1.34 -2.85
C HIS A 112 -18.06 1.99 -1.68
N LEU A 113 -17.68 3.27 -1.81
CA LEU A 113 -16.77 3.94 -0.88
C LEU A 113 -17.41 5.12 -0.12
N ILE A 114 -18.53 5.67 -0.59
CA ILE A 114 -19.16 6.86 0.01
C ILE A 114 -19.43 6.71 1.51
N THR A 115 -19.89 5.53 1.95
CA THR A 115 -20.17 5.23 3.37
C THR A 115 -18.93 5.14 4.25
N LYS A 116 -17.73 5.07 3.65
CA LYS A 116 -16.45 4.97 4.36
C LYS A 116 -15.87 6.33 4.70
N GLN A 117 -16.39 7.40 4.09
CA GLN A 117 -15.99 8.79 4.34
C GLN A 117 -14.47 8.98 4.25
N TYR A 118 -13.89 8.59 3.10
CA TYR A 118 -12.48 8.84 2.84
C TYR A 118 -12.20 10.35 2.74
N GLY A 119 -11.06 10.79 3.28
CA GLY A 119 -10.40 12.04 2.93
C GLY A 119 -9.30 11.79 1.91
N ILE A 120 -8.86 12.87 1.25
CA ILE A 120 -7.85 12.84 0.18
C ILE A 120 -6.69 13.75 0.59
N ILE A 121 -5.46 13.31 0.31
CA ILE A 121 -4.26 14.16 0.23
C ILE A 121 -3.64 13.90 -1.13
N HIS A 122 -3.60 14.94 -1.97
CA HIS A 122 -3.13 14.92 -3.36
C HIS A 122 -2.36 16.20 -3.66
N TYR A 123 -1.37 16.10 -4.53
CA TYR A 123 -0.58 17.20 -5.05
C TYR A 123 -0.18 16.88 -6.48
N ASP A 124 -0.24 17.88 -7.34
CA ASP A 124 0.27 17.76 -8.70
C ASP A 124 1.80 17.65 -8.67
N SER A 125 2.35 16.72 -9.44
CA SER A 125 3.78 16.49 -9.52
C SER A 125 4.36 16.92 -10.87
N PRO A 126 5.69 17.10 -11.00
CA PRO A 126 6.30 17.54 -12.25
C PRO A 126 6.28 16.49 -13.38
N ASP A 127 5.57 15.37 -13.25
CA ASP A 127 5.46 14.37 -14.30
C ASP A 127 4.75 14.96 -15.53
N LYS A 128 5.34 14.78 -16.71
CA LYS A 128 4.83 15.42 -17.93
C LYS A 128 3.46 14.92 -18.37
N ARG A 129 3.03 13.73 -17.90
CA ARG A 129 1.72 13.15 -18.19
C ARG A 129 0.68 13.56 -17.15
N GLY A 130 1.05 14.35 -16.14
CA GLY A 130 0.17 14.69 -15.02
C GLY A 130 -0.17 13.49 -14.15
N ILE A 131 0.74 12.53 -13.99
CA ILE A 131 0.49 11.34 -13.15
C ILE A 131 1.06 11.54 -11.77
N ASP A 132 0.21 11.35 -10.77
CA ASP A 132 0.53 11.61 -9.38
C ASP A 132 0.36 10.41 -8.46
N VAL A 133 0.75 10.64 -7.21
CA VAL A 133 0.47 9.78 -6.06
C VAL A 133 -0.46 10.50 -5.10
N ALA A 134 -1.29 9.74 -4.39
CA ALA A 134 -2.16 10.27 -3.36
C ALA A 134 -2.31 9.34 -2.17
N LEU A 135 -2.88 9.87 -1.10
CA LEU A 135 -3.31 9.10 0.06
C LEU A 135 -4.82 9.29 0.27
N LEU A 136 -5.56 8.18 0.28
CA LEU A 136 -6.94 8.14 0.73
C LEU A 136 -6.98 7.55 2.14
N TYR A 137 -7.74 8.16 3.04
CA TYR A 137 -7.84 7.69 4.43
C TYR A 137 -9.26 7.79 4.99
N GLN A 138 -9.71 6.79 5.73
CA GLN A 138 -10.98 6.89 6.44
C GLN A 138 -10.82 7.85 7.62
N LYS A 139 -11.55 8.97 7.61
CA LYS A 139 -11.45 10.05 8.60
C LYS A 139 -11.67 9.58 10.04
N ARG A 140 -12.47 8.53 10.24
CA ARG A 140 -12.73 7.92 11.55
C ARG A 140 -11.53 7.18 12.17
N TYR A 141 -10.55 6.79 11.37
CA TYR A 141 -9.39 6.03 11.83
C TYR A 141 -8.09 6.80 11.71
N PHE A 142 -7.96 7.71 10.73
CA PHE A 142 -6.72 8.44 10.52
C PHE A 142 -6.97 9.94 10.49
N LYS A 143 -6.17 10.67 11.27
CA LYS A 143 -6.17 12.12 11.34
C LYS A 143 -4.80 12.64 10.89
N PRO A 144 -4.63 13.10 9.64
CA PRO A 144 -3.38 13.70 9.21
C PRO A 144 -3.11 14.98 10.00
N VAL A 145 -1.85 15.21 10.34
CA VAL A 145 -1.38 16.42 11.05
C VAL A 145 -0.26 17.14 10.31
N PHE A 146 0.34 16.48 9.31
CA PHE A 146 1.39 17.06 8.48
C PHE A 146 1.46 16.30 7.15
N HIS A 147 1.68 17.01 6.05
CA HIS A 147 2.00 16.41 4.76
C HIS A 147 2.88 17.33 3.92
N GLU A 148 3.75 16.73 3.12
CA GLU A 148 4.74 17.42 2.28
C GLU A 148 5.11 16.50 1.11
N VAL A 149 5.35 17.09 -0.06
CA VAL A 149 5.86 16.37 -1.23
C VAL A 149 7.35 16.62 -1.41
N PHE A 150 8.06 15.60 -1.90
CA PHE A 150 9.49 15.64 -2.12
C PHE A 150 9.84 15.19 -3.54
N ASN A 151 10.38 16.12 -4.33
CA ASN A 151 10.91 15.77 -5.63
C ASN A 151 12.26 15.03 -5.47
N PRO A 152 12.45 13.86 -6.12
CA PRO A 152 13.72 13.13 -6.05
C PRO A 152 14.87 13.82 -6.81
N ASN A 153 14.57 14.92 -7.52
CA ASN A 153 15.50 15.78 -8.25
C ASN A 153 16.48 14.98 -9.13
N ILE A 154 15.92 14.19 -10.03
CA ILE A 154 16.66 13.23 -10.85
C ILE A 154 17.17 13.89 -12.12
N TYR A 155 18.44 13.64 -12.46
CA TYR A 155 19.08 14.07 -13.71
C TYR A 155 19.67 12.89 -14.46
N ARG A 156 19.61 12.97 -15.79
CA ARG A 156 20.24 12.05 -16.74
C ARG A 156 20.91 12.86 -17.85
N ASN A 157 22.21 12.66 -18.06
CA ASN A 157 23.02 13.41 -19.02
C ASN A 157 22.84 14.94 -18.85
N ASN A 158 22.94 15.42 -17.60
CA ASN A 158 22.72 16.82 -17.20
C ASN A 158 21.34 17.42 -17.54
N ARG A 159 20.37 16.60 -17.95
CA ARG A 159 18.98 17.03 -18.16
C ARG A 159 18.10 16.54 -17.02
N LYS A 160 17.21 17.42 -16.55
CA LYS A 160 16.22 17.06 -15.52
C LYS A 160 15.29 15.98 -16.07
N VAL A 161 15.11 14.92 -15.30
CA VAL A 161 14.11 13.89 -15.55
C VAL A 161 12.88 14.27 -14.76
N PHE A 162 11.84 14.66 -15.48
CA PHE A 162 10.52 14.93 -14.93
C PHE A 162 9.89 13.59 -14.51
N THR A 163 9.58 13.48 -13.22
CA THR A 163 9.09 12.28 -12.56
C THR A 163 8.25 12.70 -11.36
N ARG A 164 7.49 11.73 -10.84
CA ARG A 164 6.63 11.88 -9.67
C ARG A 164 7.38 12.26 -8.41
N ASP A 165 6.70 13.04 -7.59
CA ASP A 165 7.12 13.33 -6.23
C ASP A 165 6.84 12.15 -5.28
N GLN A 166 7.50 12.16 -4.12
CA GLN A 166 7.19 11.27 -3.00
C GLN A 166 6.36 12.03 -1.97
N LEU A 167 5.19 11.50 -1.63
CA LEU A 167 4.27 12.13 -0.68
C LEU A 167 4.53 11.61 0.74
N LEU A 168 4.96 12.48 1.65
CA LEU A 168 5.00 12.21 3.09
C LEU A 168 3.69 12.66 3.73
N VAL A 169 3.06 11.79 4.52
CA VAL A 169 1.95 12.13 5.41
C VAL A 169 2.24 11.61 6.81
N SER A 170 2.14 12.48 7.81
CA SER A 170 2.18 12.12 9.22
C SER A 170 0.82 12.35 9.85
N GLY A 171 0.37 11.43 10.69
CA GLY A 171 -0.95 11.51 11.32
C GLY A 171 -1.17 10.45 12.37
N TYR A 172 -2.26 10.61 13.12
CA TYR A 172 -2.67 9.65 14.15
C TYR A 172 -3.56 8.58 13.53
N LEU A 173 -3.10 7.32 13.53
CA LEU A 173 -3.91 6.14 13.28
C LEU A 173 -4.48 5.67 14.62
N ASP A 174 -5.78 5.87 14.79
CA ASP A 174 -6.46 5.86 16.09
C ASP A 174 -5.75 6.83 17.06
N ASP A 175 -4.99 6.30 18.01
CA ASP A 175 -4.25 7.02 19.05
C ASP A 175 -2.73 7.02 18.83
N GLU A 176 -2.23 6.58 17.66
CA GLU A 176 -0.79 6.43 17.41
C GLU A 176 -0.30 7.24 16.21
N LEU A 177 0.74 8.05 16.44
CA LEU A 177 1.43 8.76 15.37
C LEU A 177 2.18 7.77 14.47
N ILE A 178 1.85 7.81 13.17
CA ILE A 178 2.54 7.08 12.11
C ILE A 178 2.94 8.04 10.98
N HIS A 179 3.91 7.62 10.17
CA HIS A 179 4.38 8.33 8.99
C HIS A 179 4.24 7.41 7.77
N LEU A 180 3.68 7.93 6.70
CA LEU A 180 3.39 7.24 5.45
C LEU A 180 4.18 7.95 4.35
N ILE A 181 4.93 7.19 3.54
CA ILE A 181 5.59 7.71 2.35
C ILE A 181 4.99 6.98 1.15
N VAL A 182 4.27 7.68 0.28
CA VAL A 182 3.69 7.12 -0.94
C VAL A 182 4.62 7.42 -2.11
N ASN A 183 4.92 6.38 -2.90
CA ASN A 183 5.92 6.43 -3.97
C ASN A 183 5.34 5.93 -5.29
N HIS A 184 5.81 6.53 -6.38
CA HIS A 184 5.74 5.96 -7.71
C HIS A 184 7.06 6.23 -8.45
N TRP A 185 8.01 5.28 -8.36
CA TRP A 185 9.37 5.49 -8.86
C TRP A 185 9.45 5.44 -10.40
N PRO A 186 10.51 6.00 -11.01
CA PRO A 186 10.71 5.96 -12.45
C PRO A 186 10.58 4.54 -13.03
N SER A 187 9.83 4.42 -14.12
CA SER A 187 9.58 3.13 -14.77
C SER A 187 10.85 2.50 -15.35
N ARG A 188 10.77 1.23 -15.73
CA ARG A 188 11.85 0.50 -16.42
C ARG A 188 12.00 0.86 -17.91
N SER A 189 11.58 2.06 -18.32
CA SER A 189 11.65 2.49 -19.72
C SER A 189 13.10 2.49 -20.26
N GLY A 190 13.27 1.89 -21.44
CA GLY A 190 14.60 1.64 -22.03
C GLY A 190 15.38 0.47 -21.39
N GLY A 191 14.73 -0.32 -20.53
CA GLY A 191 15.31 -1.50 -19.88
C GLY A 191 15.71 -1.25 -18.42
N GLU A 192 15.68 -2.33 -17.62
CA GLU A 192 15.98 -2.27 -16.18
C GLU A 192 17.35 -1.66 -15.90
N ALA A 193 18.41 -2.15 -16.56
CA ALA A 193 19.78 -1.69 -16.31
C ALA A 193 19.98 -0.20 -16.62
N LYS A 194 19.38 0.29 -17.70
CA LYS A 194 19.50 1.68 -18.16
C LYS A 194 18.73 2.67 -17.26
N SER A 195 17.60 2.23 -16.72
CA SER A 195 16.72 3.04 -15.85
C SER A 195 17.08 2.93 -14.36
N ARG A 196 17.80 1.88 -13.94
CA ARG A 196 18.18 1.61 -12.55
C ARG A 196 18.74 2.81 -11.79
N PRO A 197 19.68 3.63 -12.32
CA PRO A 197 20.22 4.77 -11.57
C PRO A 197 19.15 5.81 -11.20
N LEU A 198 18.06 5.90 -11.95
CA LEU A 198 16.94 6.81 -11.64
C LEU A 198 16.17 6.29 -10.42
N ARG A 199 15.88 4.98 -10.37
CA ARG A 199 15.22 4.37 -9.20
C ARG A 199 16.10 4.37 -7.96
N GLU A 200 17.42 4.20 -8.10
CA GLU A 200 18.35 4.34 -6.97
C GLU A 200 18.36 5.77 -6.40
N LYS A 201 18.26 6.81 -7.26
CA LYS A 201 18.09 8.20 -6.81
C LYS A 201 16.76 8.42 -6.10
N ALA A 202 15.66 7.84 -6.62
CA ALA A 202 14.37 7.89 -5.95
C ALA A 202 14.40 7.18 -4.58
N ALA A 203 15.05 6.01 -4.49
CA ALA A 203 15.28 5.30 -3.24
C ALA A 203 16.11 6.13 -2.24
N TYR A 204 17.11 6.88 -2.72
CA TYR A 204 17.90 7.78 -1.89
C TYR A 204 17.06 8.96 -1.35
N GLN A 205 16.12 9.50 -2.14
CA GLN A 205 15.17 10.49 -1.63
C GLN A 205 14.33 9.93 -0.48
N ASN A 206 13.92 8.65 -0.55
CA ASN A 206 13.19 8.00 0.52
C ASN A 206 14.03 7.93 1.82
N ILE A 207 15.34 7.68 1.73
CA ILE A 207 16.26 7.74 2.88
C ILE A 207 16.25 9.13 3.52
N LYS A 208 16.32 10.20 2.73
CA LYS A 208 16.30 11.57 3.23
C LYS A 208 15.01 11.87 3.99
N ILE A 209 13.86 11.45 3.46
CA ILE A 209 12.57 11.61 4.14
C ILE A 209 12.56 10.83 5.47
N ILE A 210 13.03 9.58 5.47
CA ILE A 210 13.12 8.75 6.67
C ILE A 210 14.05 9.39 7.72
N GLN A 211 15.16 9.99 7.30
CA GLN A 211 16.09 10.70 8.19
C GLN A 211 15.43 11.94 8.80
N LYS A 212 14.78 12.78 7.99
CA LYS A 212 14.01 13.96 8.44
C LYS A 212 12.96 13.61 9.50
N ILE A 213 12.26 12.49 9.33
CA ILE A 213 11.31 11.98 10.33
C ILE A 213 12.03 11.58 11.62
N ARG A 214 13.16 10.87 11.51
CA ARG A 214 13.91 10.32 12.65
C ARG A 214 14.66 11.37 13.47
N GLU A 215 15.00 12.51 12.86
CA GLU A 215 15.53 13.67 13.57
C GLU A 215 14.55 14.15 14.65
N LYS A 216 13.24 14.12 14.35
CA LYS A 216 12.18 14.48 15.30
C LYS A 216 11.80 13.31 16.22
N ASN A 217 11.80 12.07 15.71
CA ASN A 217 11.45 10.88 16.48
C ASN A 217 12.30 9.66 16.09
N LYS A 218 13.31 9.34 16.90
CA LYS A 218 14.22 8.20 16.70
C LYS A 218 13.52 6.82 16.64
N HIS A 219 12.29 6.72 17.14
CA HIS A 219 11.48 5.49 17.19
C HIS A 219 10.21 5.60 16.33
N ALA A 220 10.23 6.46 15.30
CA ALA A 220 9.10 6.67 14.41
C ALA A 220 8.59 5.38 13.74
N LYS A 221 7.26 5.22 13.74
CA LYS A 221 6.53 4.20 12.97
C LYS A 221 6.36 4.71 11.55
N ILE A 222 7.16 4.18 10.65
CA ILE A 222 7.23 4.63 9.26
C ILE A 222 6.79 3.47 8.37
N LEU A 223 5.88 3.75 7.45
CA LEU A 223 5.48 2.88 6.37
C LEU A 223 5.83 3.57 5.05
N THR A 224 6.68 2.94 4.23
CA THR A 224 6.94 3.41 2.87
C THR A 224 6.27 2.45 1.91
N MET A 225 5.39 2.97 1.06
CA MET A 225 4.54 2.19 0.17
C MET A 225 4.54 2.79 -1.22
N GLY A 226 4.25 1.99 -2.23
CA GLY A 226 4.28 2.48 -3.59
C GLY A 226 4.43 1.41 -4.64
N ASP A 227 4.29 1.85 -5.88
CA ASP A 227 4.84 1.20 -7.05
C ASP A 227 6.30 1.66 -7.17
N PHE A 228 7.19 0.75 -6.79
CA PHE A 228 8.61 1.06 -6.78
C PHE A 228 9.29 0.80 -8.14
N ASN A 229 8.60 0.23 -9.13
CA ASN A 229 9.18 -0.20 -10.40
C ASN A 229 10.45 -1.09 -10.28
N ASP A 230 10.63 -1.70 -9.10
CA ASP A 230 11.71 -2.60 -8.74
C ASP A 230 11.19 -3.74 -7.87
N ASP A 231 11.71 -4.93 -8.12
CA ASP A 231 11.48 -6.11 -7.30
C ASP A 231 12.22 -5.96 -5.96
N PRO A 232 11.76 -6.63 -4.88
CA PRO A 232 12.35 -6.52 -3.55
C PRO A 232 13.84 -6.91 -3.47
N ILE A 233 14.38 -7.56 -4.51
CA ILE A 233 15.78 -7.99 -4.61
C ILE A 233 16.67 -7.00 -5.38
N ASN A 234 16.12 -5.96 -6.01
CA ASN A 234 16.90 -4.99 -6.77
C ASN A 234 17.76 -4.08 -5.86
N SER A 235 18.72 -3.38 -6.48
CA SER A 235 19.71 -2.56 -5.77
C SER A 235 19.11 -1.40 -4.99
N SER A 236 18.01 -0.80 -5.46
CA SER A 236 17.25 0.22 -4.73
C SER A 236 16.85 -0.26 -3.33
N PHE A 237 16.47 -1.53 -3.17
CA PHE A 237 16.14 -2.12 -1.88
C PHE A 237 17.33 -2.70 -1.13
N LYS A 238 18.25 -3.37 -1.84
CA LYS A 238 19.35 -4.13 -1.22
C LYS A 238 20.58 -3.29 -0.90
N LYS A 239 20.94 -2.37 -1.79
CA LYS A 239 22.13 -1.51 -1.68
C LYS A 239 21.80 -0.15 -1.09
N ILE A 240 20.72 0.49 -1.55
CA ILE A 240 20.34 1.85 -1.14
C ILE A 240 19.56 1.80 0.17
N LEU A 241 18.32 1.29 0.17
CA LEU A 241 17.49 1.23 1.38
C LEU A 241 17.96 0.18 2.41
N LYS A 242 18.78 -0.79 1.99
CA LYS A 242 19.34 -1.87 2.82
C LYS A 242 18.27 -2.66 3.59
N THR A 243 17.12 -2.89 2.96
CA THR A 243 15.97 -3.57 3.57
C THR A 243 16.30 -5.00 3.99
N LYS A 244 15.66 -5.47 5.06
CA LYS A 244 15.83 -6.82 5.62
C LYS A 244 14.61 -7.68 5.35
N ARG A 245 14.86 -8.89 4.83
CA ARG A 245 13.86 -9.95 4.64
C ARG A 245 13.43 -10.62 5.93
N GLU A 246 14.40 -10.91 6.79
CA GLU A 246 14.19 -11.73 7.97
C GLU A 246 14.05 -10.86 9.21
N LYS A 247 12.98 -11.07 9.98
CA LYS A 247 12.68 -10.28 11.18
C LYS A 247 13.83 -10.26 12.19
N LYS A 248 14.54 -11.38 12.34
CA LYS A 248 15.69 -11.51 13.26
C LYS A 248 16.85 -10.57 12.89
N ASN A 249 17.01 -10.25 11.61
CA ASN A 249 18.10 -9.41 11.10
C ASN A 249 17.77 -7.91 11.15
N VAL A 250 16.53 -7.53 11.48
CA VAL A 250 16.09 -6.14 11.56
C VAL A 250 16.63 -5.48 12.83
N ARG A 251 17.52 -4.49 12.67
CA ARG A 251 18.03 -3.64 13.76
C ARG A 251 17.13 -2.42 13.98
N LYS A 252 17.47 -1.57 14.96
CA LYS A 252 16.66 -0.41 15.37
C LYS A 252 16.28 0.54 14.22
N ASN A 253 17.23 0.80 13.31
CA ASN A 253 17.06 1.76 12.21
C ASN A 253 16.78 1.10 10.86
N ASP A 254 16.71 -0.23 10.82
CA ASP A 254 16.48 -0.96 9.58
C ASP A 254 15.01 -0.85 9.15
N ILE A 255 14.81 -1.03 7.83
CA ILE A 255 13.50 -1.20 7.22
C ILE A 255 13.30 -2.69 6.92
N TYR A 256 12.14 -3.21 7.32
CA TYR A 256 11.72 -4.57 7.06
C TYR A 256 10.91 -4.63 5.76
N ASN A 257 11.25 -5.58 4.88
CA ASN A 257 10.53 -5.85 3.64
C ASN A 257 9.82 -7.20 3.73
N PRO A 258 8.50 -7.24 4.04
CA PRO A 258 7.76 -8.49 4.09
C PRO A 258 7.45 -9.09 2.71
N TYR A 259 7.59 -8.31 1.63
CA TYR A 259 7.25 -8.73 0.27
C TYR A 259 8.36 -9.52 -0.42
N GLU A 260 9.58 -9.49 0.10
CA GLU A 260 10.68 -10.30 -0.44
C GLU A 260 10.45 -11.81 -0.28
N ASP A 261 9.86 -12.25 0.83
CA ASP A 261 9.48 -13.66 1.00
C ASP A 261 8.32 -14.05 0.07
N LEU A 262 7.40 -13.12 -0.22
CA LEU A 262 6.32 -13.33 -1.19
C LEU A 262 6.90 -13.48 -2.60
N HIS A 263 7.78 -12.58 -3.01
CA HIS A 263 8.47 -12.64 -4.31
C HIS A 263 9.23 -13.96 -4.48
N ARG A 264 9.99 -14.40 -3.47
CA ARG A 264 10.72 -15.70 -3.52
C ARG A 264 9.81 -16.92 -3.67
N ARG A 265 8.55 -16.81 -3.24
CA ARG A 265 7.52 -17.85 -3.41
C ARG A 265 6.79 -17.75 -4.77
N GLY A 266 7.23 -16.86 -5.66
CA GLY A 266 6.62 -16.65 -6.99
C GLY A 266 5.41 -15.72 -7.00
N PHE A 267 5.10 -15.04 -5.88
CA PHE A 267 4.06 -14.01 -5.88
C PHE A 267 4.53 -12.76 -6.60
N ASN A 268 3.60 -12.11 -7.30
CA ASN A 268 3.84 -10.92 -8.12
C ASN A 268 2.66 -9.96 -7.97
N THR A 269 2.89 -8.70 -8.32
CA THR A 269 1.86 -7.67 -8.38
C THR A 269 1.54 -7.29 -9.81
N LEU A 270 2.44 -7.56 -10.76
CA LEU A 270 2.24 -7.28 -12.17
C LEU A 270 2.98 -8.27 -13.07
N ALA A 271 2.59 -8.28 -14.35
CA ALA A 271 3.20 -9.10 -15.38
C ALA A 271 3.44 -8.28 -16.67
N TYR A 272 4.68 -8.32 -17.17
CA TYR A 272 5.08 -7.62 -18.40
C TYR A 272 6.06 -8.46 -19.23
N ARG A 273 5.71 -8.75 -20.50
CA ARG A 273 6.50 -9.59 -21.41
C ARG A 273 6.97 -10.88 -20.74
N ASP A 274 6.04 -11.59 -20.12
CA ASP A 274 6.24 -12.86 -19.41
C ASP A 274 7.16 -12.80 -18.20
N ASN A 275 7.54 -11.59 -17.76
CA ASN A 275 8.19 -11.37 -16.48
C ASN A 275 7.14 -11.05 -15.41
N LEU A 276 7.05 -11.91 -14.41
CA LEU A 276 6.29 -11.68 -13.19
C LEU A 276 7.12 -10.84 -12.23
N ASN A 277 6.64 -9.64 -11.88
CA ASN A 277 7.35 -8.71 -11.03
C ASN A 277 6.55 -8.38 -9.76
N LEU A 278 7.25 -8.02 -8.68
CA LEU A 278 6.64 -7.53 -7.44
C LEU A 278 7.15 -6.11 -7.16
N PHE A 279 6.52 -5.13 -7.81
CA PHE A 279 6.89 -3.72 -7.66
C PHE A 279 6.14 -3.02 -6.54
N ASP A 280 4.90 -3.44 -6.29
CA ASP A 280 4.02 -2.82 -5.30
C ASP A 280 4.31 -3.39 -3.92
N MET A 281 4.76 -2.54 -3.00
CA MET A 281 5.15 -3.00 -1.66
C MET A 281 4.72 -2.02 -0.57
N ILE A 282 4.71 -2.53 0.67
CA ILE A 282 4.59 -1.74 1.90
C ILE A 282 5.70 -2.19 2.85
N LEU A 283 6.71 -1.36 3.02
CA LEU A 283 7.84 -1.61 3.91
C LEU A 283 7.63 -0.87 5.23
N ILE A 284 8.13 -1.44 6.32
CA ILE A 284 7.90 -0.88 7.67
C ILE A 284 9.20 -0.67 8.42
N SER A 285 9.24 0.36 9.27
CA SER A 285 10.32 0.53 10.23
C SER A 285 10.24 -0.48 11.38
N SER A 286 11.39 -0.74 12.01
CA SER A 286 11.53 -1.66 13.16
C SER A 286 10.49 -1.47 14.28
N PRO A 287 10.06 -0.25 14.68
CA PRO A 287 9.00 -0.05 15.68
C PRO A 287 7.65 -0.70 15.36
N LEU A 288 7.30 -0.91 14.09
CA LEU A 288 6.08 -1.60 13.67
C LEU A 288 6.25 -3.13 13.60
N LEU A 289 7.46 -3.64 13.81
CA LEU A 289 7.75 -5.07 13.71
C LEU A 289 7.66 -5.75 15.09
N ASP A 290 6.86 -6.80 15.19
CA ASP A 290 7.00 -7.74 16.31
C ASP A 290 8.21 -8.66 16.06
N LYS A 291 9.17 -8.62 16.98
CA LYS A 291 10.39 -9.43 16.97
C LYS A 291 10.26 -10.68 17.86
N GLY A 292 9.05 -11.16 18.09
CA GLY A 292 8.76 -12.36 18.87
C GLY A 292 8.42 -12.10 20.34
N LYS A 293 8.45 -10.83 20.78
CA LYS A 293 8.01 -10.45 22.13
C LYS A 293 6.48 -10.57 22.28
N LYS A 294 5.74 -10.54 21.17
CA LYS A 294 4.27 -10.57 21.13
C LYS A 294 3.64 -9.45 21.96
N ASP A 295 4.30 -8.30 21.98
CA ASP A 295 3.79 -7.07 22.58
C ASP A 295 2.98 -6.28 21.54
N PHE A 296 1.67 -6.24 21.76
CA PHE A 296 0.69 -5.57 20.93
C PHE A 296 0.03 -4.40 21.66
N SER A 297 0.66 -3.86 22.72
CA SER A 297 0.24 -2.61 23.36
C SER A 297 0.21 -1.43 22.38
N THR A 298 1.00 -1.53 21.30
CA THR A 298 1.00 -0.61 20.17
C THR A 298 0.83 -1.35 18.85
N TYR A 299 0.54 -0.63 17.76
CA TYR A 299 0.40 -1.24 16.45
C TYR A 299 1.66 -1.99 16.00
N LYS A 300 1.46 -3.26 15.61
CA LYS A 300 2.46 -4.12 14.97
C LYS A 300 1.92 -4.71 13.68
N MET A 301 2.79 -4.90 12.70
CA MET A 301 2.46 -5.63 11.48
C MET A 301 2.22 -7.11 11.80
N TYR A 302 0.99 -7.56 11.56
CA TYR A 302 0.60 -8.95 11.67
C TYR A 302 0.93 -9.74 10.40
N LYS A 303 0.55 -9.21 9.23
CA LYS A 303 0.73 -9.89 7.95
C LYS A 303 0.78 -8.91 6.78
N ALA A 304 1.56 -9.22 5.77
CA ALA A 304 1.54 -8.58 4.45
C ALA A 304 0.94 -9.53 3.40
N MET A 305 0.21 -8.98 2.45
CA MET A 305 -0.61 -9.71 1.50
C MET A 305 -0.66 -8.99 0.15
N ILE A 306 -0.91 -9.75 -0.91
CA ILE A 306 -1.30 -9.24 -2.22
C ILE A 306 -2.79 -9.57 -2.39
N PHE A 307 -3.59 -8.59 -2.78
CA PHE A 307 -5.01 -8.77 -3.07
C PHE A 307 -5.19 -9.21 -4.51
N ASN A 308 -5.06 -10.51 -4.78
CA ASN A 308 -5.15 -11.12 -6.11
C ASN A 308 -6.41 -11.98 -6.25
N LYS A 309 -7.58 -11.42 -5.93
CA LYS A 309 -8.87 -12.11 -6.11
C LYS A 309 -9.06 -12.43 -7.61
N SER A 310 -9.74 -13.55 -7.89
CA SER A 310 -9.86 -14.08 -9.26
C SER A 310 -10.54 -13.15 -10.28
N PHE A 311 -11.30 -12.15 -9.82
CA PHE A 311 -11.89 -11.14 -10.70
C PHE A 311 -10.89 -10.08 -11.17
N LEU A 312 -9.75 -9.93 -10.48
CA LEU A 312 -8.65 -9.05 -10.86
C LEU A 312 -7.68 -9.70 -11.85
N SER A 313 -7.89 -10.97 -12.21
CA SER A 313 -7.00 -11.70 -13.11
C SER A 313 -7.69 -11.95 -14.44
N ASP A 314 -6.95 -11.83 -15.54
CA ASP A 314 -7.44 -12.28 -16.84
C ASP A 314 -7.63 -13.81 -16.79
N LYS A 315 -8.77 -14.27 -17.32
CA LYS A 315 -9.20 -15.66 -17.23
C LYS A 315 -8.90 -16.45 -18.50
N LYS A 316 -8.58 -15.79 -19.62
CA LYS A 316 -8.53 -16.41 -20.95
C LYS A 316 -7.36 -15.88 -21.79
N GLY A 317 -7.05 -16.61 -22.86
CA GLY A 317 -6.06 -16.20 -23.84
C GLY A 317 -4.63 -16.09 -23.30
N LYS A 318 -3.80 -15.35 -24.03
CA LYS A 318 -2.34 -15.24 -23.77
C LYS A 318 -1.98 -14.55 -22.45
N PHE A 319 -2.91 -13.80 -21.86
CA PHE A 319 -2.69 -13.08 -20.60
C PHE A 319 -3.30 -13.78 -19.39
N LYS A 320 -3.79 -15.02 -19.53
CA LYS A 320 -4.40 -15.78 -18.44
C LYS A 320 -3.51 -15.78 -17.18
N GLY A 321 -4.07 -15.34 -16.07
CA GLY A 321 -3.38 -15.21 -14.77
C GLY A 321 -2.70 -13.86 -14.52
N TYR A 322 -2.64 -12.98 -15.52
CA TYR A 322 -2.06 -11.64 -15.38
C TYR A 322 -3.12 -10.74 -14.73
N PRO A 323 -2.73 -9.64 -14.06
CA PRO A 323 -3.71 -8.63 -13.68
C PRO A 323 -4.54 -8.19 -14.89
N PHE A 324 -5.85 -8.10 -14.69
CA PHE A 324 -6.79 -7.73 -15.72
C PHE A 324 -6.73 -6.22 -15.93
N ARG A 325 -5.75 -5.81 -16.74
CA ARG A 325 -5.50 -4.41 -17.13
C ARG A 325 -6.71 -3.76 -17.76
N SER A 326 -6.88 -2.47 -17.53
CA SER A 326 -7.93 -1.59 -18.04
C SER A 326 -7.74 -1.29 -19.50
N PHE A 327 -6.50 -1.06 -19.93
CA PHE A 327 -6.21 -0.58 -21.28
C PHE A 327 -5.26 -1.52 -22.02
N SER A 328 -5.52 -1.74 -23.30
CA SER A 328 -4.63 -2.51 -24.18
C SER A 328 -4.87 -2.13 -25.64
N ASN A 329 -3.78 -1.96 -26.41
CA ASN A 329 -3.81 -1.65 -27.85
C ASN A 329 -4.74 -0.46 -28.20
N GLY A 330 -4.68 0.63 -27.43
CA GLY A 330 -5.49 1.84 -27.65
C GLY A 330 -6.99 1.68 -27.32
N GLY A 331 -7.38 0.60 -26.64
CA GLY A 331 -8.76 0.32 -26.26
C GLY A 331 -8.93 -0.01 -24.78
N TYR A 332 -10.16 0.16 -24.29
CA TYR A 332 -10.56 -0.28 -22.97
C TYR A 332 -10.99 -1.76 -23.00
N THR A 333 -10.41 -2.58 -22.13
CA THR A 333 -10.62 -4.04 -22.09
C THR A 333 -11.78 -4.46 -21.19
N GLY A 334 -12.28 -3.55 -20.35
CA GLY A 334 -13.15 -3.89 -19.23
C GLY A 334 -12.40 -4.36 -17.97
N GLY A 335 -11.09 -4.17 -17.89
CA GLY A 335 -10.29 -4.50 -16.71
C GLY A 335 -10.33 -3.47 -15.58
N TYR A 336 -9.48 -3.71 -14.57
CA TYR A 336 -9.40 -2.97 -13.30
C TYR A 336 -8.11 -2.16 -13.19
N SER A 337 -6.97 -2.86 -13.25
CA SER A 337 -5.60 -2.35 -13.14
C SER A 337 -4.67 -3.41 -13.71
N ASP A 338 -3.54 -3.01 -14.29
CA ASP A 338 -2.45 -3.92 -14.64
C ASP A 338 -1.59 -4.32 -13.42
N HIS A 339 -1.99 -3.90 -12.21
CA HIS A 339 -1.41 -4.25 -10.94
C HIS A 339 -2.43 -4.91 -9.98
N TYR A 340 -1.96 -5.81 -9.13
CA TYR A 340 -2.69 -6.26 -7.94
C TYR A 340 -2.41 -5.32 -6.76
N PRO A 341 -3.44 -4.89 -5.98
CA PRO A 341 -3.22 -4.15 -4.75
C PRO A 341 -2.41 -4.94 -3.73
N VAL A 342 -1.63 -4.24 -2.90
CA VAL A 342 -0.93 -4.83 -1.76
C VAL A 342 -1.41 -4.23 -0.46
N TYR A 343 -1.36 -4.99 0.63
CA TYR A 343 -1.83 -4.51 1.92
C TYR A 343 -1.18 -5.23 3.09
N ILE A 344 -1.14 -4.53 4.22
CA ILE A 344 -0.76 -5.11 5.51
C ILE A 344 -1.90 -4.99 6.51
N TYR A 345 -1.91 -5.90 7.48
CA TYR A 345 -2.69 -5.74 8.70
C TYR A 345 -1.78 -5.25 9.81
N LEU A 346 -2.17 -4.13 10.42
CA LEU A 346 -1.66 -3.70 11.71
C LEU A 346 -2.62 -4.16 12.80
N ILE A 347 -2.09 -4.73 13.88
CA ILE A 347 -2.86 -5.16 15.04
C ILE A 347 -2.37 -4.48 16.31
N LYS A 348 -3.31 -4.18 17.20
CA LYS A 348 -3.09 -3.60 18.52
C LYS A 348 -4.11 -4.20 19.49
N GLU A 349 -3.69 -4.56 20.68
CA GLU A 349 -4.58 -5.04 21.75
C GLU A 349 -5.51 -3.91 22.18
N LYS A 350 -6.82 -4.18 22.19
CA LYS A 350 -7.82 -3.23 22.69
C LYS A 350 -7.66 -3.16 24.21
N LYS A 351 -7.64 -1.94 24.73
CA LYS A 351 -7.72 -1.69 26.17
C LYS A 351 -9.09 -2.07 26.70
#